data_AF-A0A1H9N2Q9-F1
#
_entry.id   AF-A0A1H9N2Q9-F1
#
_cell.length_a   1.000
_cell.length_b   1.000
_cell.length_c   1.000
_cell.angle_alpha   90.00
_cell.angle_beta   90.00
_cell.angle_gamma   90.00
#
_symmetry.space_group_name_H-M   'P 1'
#
loop_
_entity.id
_entity.type
_entity.pdbx_description
1 polymer ?
#
loop_
_entity_poly.entity_id
_entity_poly.type
_entity_poly.pdbx_seq_one_letter_code
_entity_poly.pdbx_strand_id
1 'polypeptide(L)'
;MPEMMNYQEMSDEQIELAVSDAMNIPRGVKWCSDWSLAGQLAEENHIGVKYFLGEWMGLSTHPTNFATGFTSNPRRAICIVFLMMKGGE
;
A
#
# COMPACT_ATOMS: atom_id res chain seq x y z
N MET A 1 -17.22 -17.46 3.31
CA MET A 1 -16.89 -16.04 3.46
C MET A 1 -15.39 -15.96 3.29
N PRO A 2 -14.83 -15.23 2.31
CA PRO A 2 -13.38 -15.05 2.27
C PRO A 2 -12.98 -14.31 3.54
N GLU A 3 -11.94 -14.78 4.24
CA GLU A 3 -11.33 -14.01 5.33
C GLU A 3 -10.93 -12.64 4.79
N MET A 4 -11.48 -11.57 5.38
CA MET A 4 -10.99 -10.22 5.16
C MET A 4 -9.58 -10.14 5.73
N MET A 5 -8.59 -9.88 4.87
CA MET A 5 -7.17 -9.98 5.19
C MET A 5 -6.61 -8.60 5.52
N ASN A 6 -6.18 -8.38 6.78
CA ASN A 6 -5.64 -7.11 7.27
C ASN A 6 -4.22 -6.86 6.72
N TYR A 7 -4.08 -5.92 5.78
CA TYR A 7 -2.78 -5.62 5.15
C TYR A 7 -1.71 -5.09 6.12
N GLN A 8 -2.10 -4.53 7.27
CA GLN A 8 -1.15 -3.99 8.24
C GLN A 8 -0.41 -5.09 9.02
N GLU A 9 -0.96 -6.30 9.06
CA GLU A 9 -0.37 -7.46 9.74
C GLU A 9 0.52 -8.30 8.81
N MET A 10 0.41 -8.09 7.49
CA MET A 10 1.17 -8.83 6.49
C MET A 10 2.65 -8.42 6.46
N SER A 11 3.53 -9.38 6.19
CA SER A 11 4.94 -9.10 5.94
C SER A 11 5.14 -8.29 4.65
N ASP A 12 6.30 -7.64 4.52
CA ASP A 12 6.65 -6.89 3.30
C ASP A 12 6.58 -7.77 2.05
N GLU A 13 7.00 -9.04 2.13
CA GLU A 13 6.94 -9.98 1.01
C GLU A 13 5.49 -10.31 0.61
N GLN A 14 4.61 -10.50 1.60
CA GLN A 14 3.19 -10.74 1.34
C GLN A 14 2.51 -9.51 0.73
N ILE A 15 2.89 -8.30 1.16
CA ILE A 15 2.40 -7.05 0.58
C ILE A 15 2.92 -6.87 -0.86
N GLU A 16 4.22 -7.09 -1.10
CA GLU A 16 4.81 -7.02 -2.44
C GLU A 16 4.12 -8.00 -3.42
N LEU A 17 3.79 -9.20 -2.94
CA LEU A 17 3.03 -10.19 -3.68
C LEU A 17 1.62 -9.70 -4.02
N ALA A 18 0.89 -9.19 -3.02
CA ALA A 18 -0.45 -8.67 -3.21
C ALA A 18 -0.50 -7.49 -4.18
N VAL A 19 0.47 -6.57 -4.10
CA VAL A 19 0.58 -5.44 -5.05
C VAL A 19 0.82 -5.97 -6.46
N SER A 20 1.74 -6.93 -6.62
CA SER A 20 2.05 -7.51 -7.93
C SER A 20 0.84 -8.22 -8.54
N ASP A 21 0.10 -8.99 -7.74
CA ASP A 21 -1.12 -9.67 -8.16
C ASP A 21 -2.22 -8.64 -8.52
N ALA A 22 -2.39 -7.57 -7.74
CA ALA A 22 -3.36 -6.50 -8.01
C ALA A 22 -3.03 -5.67 -9.27
N MET A 23 -1.75 -5.54 -9.63
CA MET A 23 -1.29 -4.87 -10.84
C MET A 23 -1.18 -5.81 -12.05
N ASN A 24 -1.40 -7.11 -11.88
CA ASN A 24 -1.24 -8.14 -12.91
C ASN A 24 0.16 -8.13 -13.57
N ILE A 25 1.20 -8.09 -12.73
CA ILE A 25 2.61 -8.06 -13.15
C ILE A 25 3.39 -9.23 -12.51
N PRO A 26 4.63 -9.52 -12.95
CA PRO A 26 5.44 -10.56 -12.35
C PRO A 26 5.66 -10.36 -10.85
N ARG A 27 5.63 -11.47 -10.10
CA ARG A 27 5.96 -11.52 -8.67
C ARG A 27 7.47 -11.29 -8.45
N GLY A 28 7.84 -10.88 -7.25
CA GLY A 28 9.24 -10.61 -6.87
C GLY A 28 9.67 -9.15 -7.02
N VAL A 29 8.75 -8.27 -7.42
CA VAL A 29 8.98 -6.82 -7.46
C VAL A 29 9.01 -6.24 -6.05
N LYS A 30 10.01 -5.42 -5.77
CA LYS A 30 10.36 -4.94 -4.42
C LYS A 30 9.70 -3.60 -4.04
N TRP A 31 8.37 -3.57 -4.09
CA TRP A 31 7.55 -2.37 -3.83
C TRP A 31 7.82 -1.71 -2.47
N CYS A 32 8.03 -2.49 -1.41
CA CYS A 32 8.21 -1.95 -0.05
C CYS A 32 9.62 -1.38 0.19
N SER A 33 10.57 -1.65 -0.71
CA SER A 33 11.97 -1.23 -0.56
C SER A 33 12.50 -0.34 -1.68
N ASP A 34 11.84 -0.30 -2.84
CA ASP A 34 12.20 0.57 -3.96
C ASP A 34 11.35 1.85 -4.00
N TRP A 35 12.02 3.01 -3.89
CA TRP A 35 11.36 4.31 -3.92
C TRP A 35 10.81 4.70 -5.29
N SER A 36 11.48 4.28 -6.38
CA SER A 36 11.01 4.60 -7.73
C SER A 36 9.66 3.94 -7.99
N LEU A 37 9.55 2.66 -7.61
CA LEU A 37 8.32 1.89 -7.77
C LEU A 37 7.21 2.38 -6.85
N ALA A 38 7.50 2.57 -5.56
CA ALA A 38 6.52 3.08 -4.61
C ALA A 38 6.06 4.50 -4.95
N GLY A 39 6.97 5.36 -5.42
CA GLY A 39 6.66 6.72 -5.85
C GLY A 39 5.71 6.75 -7.04
N GLN A 40 5.99 5.95 -8.08
CA GLN A 40 5.10 5.80 -9.23
C GLN A 40 3.72 5.28 -8.81
N LEU A 41 3.68 4.26 -7.94
CA LEU A 41 2.42 3.72 -7.42
C LEU A 41 1.59 4.79 -6.70
N ALA A 42 2.25 5.64 -5.90
CA ALA A 42 1.59 6.71 -5.18
C ALA A 42 1.04 7.80 -6.11
N GLU A 43 1.82 8.22 -7.12
CA GLU A 43 1.41 9.25 -8.07
C GLU A 43 0.21 8.80 -8.90
N GLU A 44 0.28 7.60 -9.48
CA GLU A 44 -0.77 7.06 -10.35
C GLU A 44 -2.08 6.76 -9.61
N ASN A 45 -2.03 6.55 -8.28
CA ASN A 45 -3.20 6.19 -7.48
C ASN A 45 -3.60 7.29 -6.48
N HIS A 46 -3.03 8.50 -6.59
CA HIS A 46 -3.34 9.62 -5.69
C HIS A 46 -3.18 9.26 -4.20
N ILE A 47 -2.02 8.71 -3.84
CA ILE A 47 -1.70 8.33 -2.46
C ILE A 47 -0.72 9.33 -1.87
N GLY A 48 -1.12 9.96 -0.77
CA GLY A 48 -0.25 10.78 0.06
C GLY A 48 0.42 9.95 1.16
N VAL A 49 1.58 10.39 1.63
CA VAL A 49 2.25 9.83 2.80
C VAL A 49 2.60 10.96 3.77
N LYS A 50 2.32 10.77 5.06
CA LYS A 50 2.62 11.73 6.11
C LYS A 50 3.16 11.02 7.35
N TYR A 51 4.16 11.61 7.99
CA TYR A 51 4.60 11.15 9.30
C TYR A 51 3.66 11.70 10.39
N PHE A 52 3.09 10.82 11.22
CA PHE A 52 2.09 11.17 12.23
C PHE A 52 2.20 10.25 13.44
N LEU A 53 2.29 10.83 14.64
CA LEU A 53 2.34 10.10 15.93
C LEU A 53 3.40 8.98 16.02
N GLY A 54 4.54 9.14 15.37
CA GLY A 54 5.63 8.16 15.43
C GLY A 54 5.64 7.15 14.28
N GLU A 55 4.62 7.15 13.43
CA GLU A 55 4.44 6.21 12.32
C GLU A 55 4.26 6.93 10.98
N TRP A 56 4.47 6.19 9.89
CA TRP A 56 4.12 6.64 8.55
C TRP A 56 2.68 6.27 8.24
N MET A 57 1.89 7.28 7.94
CA MET A 57 0.51 7.14 7.50
C MET A 57 0.46 7.30 5.98
N GLY A 58 -0.05 6.29 5.29
CA GLY A 58 -0.52 6.41 3.92
C GLY A 58 -1.96 6.88 3.92
N LEU A 59 -2.36 7.68 2.93
CA LEU A 59 -3.75 8.07 2.73
C LEU A 59 -4.08 8.19 1.24
N SER A 60 -5.24 7.69 0.84
CA SER A 60 -5.80 8.03 -0.47
C SER A 60 -6.28 9.48 -0.42
N THR A 61 -5.82 10.28 -1.38
CA THR A 61 -6.30 11.65 -1.59
C THR A 61 -7.42 11.71 -2.64
N HIS A 62 -7.89 10.55 -3.12
CA HIS A 62 -9.01 10.49 -4.05
C HIS A 62 -10.35 10.75 -3.32
N PRO A 63 -11.23 11.64 -3.82
CA PRO A 63 -12.41 12.11 -3.09
C PRO A 63 -13.48 11.06 -2.79
N THR A 64 -13.47 9.92 -3.49
CA THR A 64 -14.50 8.88 -3.38
C THR A 64 -13.99 7.52 -2.93
N ASN A 65 -12.67 7.36 -2.75
CA ASN A 65 -12.07 6.08 -2.39
C ASN A 65 -11.08 6.32 -1.25
N PHE A 66 -11.62 6.46 -0.04
CA PHE A 66 -10.85 6.79 1.16
C PHE A 66 -10.26 5.52 1.77
N ALA A 67 -8.94 5.49 1.90
CA ALA A 67 -8.20 4.41 2.54
C ALA A 67 -7.01 5.01 3.30
N THR A 68 -6.70 4.47 4.48
CA THR A 68 -5.59 4.92 5.32
C THR A 68 -4.94 3.73 6.00
N GLY A 69 -3.61 3.71 6.05
CA GLY A 69 -2.85 2.66 6.74
C GLY A 69 -1.63 3.22 7.46
N PHE A 70 -1.26 2.59 8.57
CA PHE A 70 -0.11 2.98 9.39
C PHE A 70 0.97 1.91 9.35
N THR A 71 2.23 2.33 9.32
CA THR A 71 3.38 1.42 9.36
C THR A 71 4.66 2.19 9.68
N SER A 72 5.73 1.45 9.98
CA SER A 72 7.07 2.00 10.20
C SER A 72 7.82 2.37 8.92
N ASN A 73 7.32 2.00 7.73
CA ASN A 73 7.98 2.24 6.44
C ASN A 73 7.05 3.03 5.47
N PRO A 74 7.46 4.22 4.99
CA PRO A 74 6.61 5.04 4.13
C PRO A 74 6.25 4.37 2.78
N ARG A 75 7.16 3.55 2.22
CA ARG A 75 6.89 2.81 0.97
C ARG A 75 5.84 1.72 1.19
N ARG A 76 5.92 1.04 2.34
CA ARG A 76 4.90 0.07 2.75
C ARG A 76 3.55 0.75 2.98
N ALA A 77 3.53 1.96 3.53
CA ALA A 77 2.29 2.72 3.72
C ALA A 77 1.56 2.98 2.39
N ILE A 78 2.32 3.29 1.33
CA ILE A 78 1.79 3.43 -0.03
C ILE A 78 1.16 2.12 -0.51
N CYS A 79 1.89 1.01 -0.37
CA CYS A 79 1.44 -0.31 -0.83
C CYS A 79 0.15 -0.76 -0.11
N ILE A 80 0.07 -0.57 1.20
CA ILE A 80 -1.11 -0.91 2.01
C ILE A 80 -2.33 -0.13 1.53
N VAL A 81 -2.20 1.19 1.37
CA VAL A 81 -3.31 2.03 0.92
C VAL A 81 -3.73 1.70 -0.51
N PHE A 82 -2.78 1.43 -1.40
CA PHE A 82 -3.08 0.98 -2.76
C PHE A 82 -3.96 -0.29 -2.73
N LEU A 83 -3.60 -1.28 -1.91
CA LEU A 83 -4.37 -2.53 -1.79
C LEU A 83 -5.76 -2.30 -1.17
N MET A 84 -5.85 -1.48 -0.13
CA MET A 84 -7.14 -1.08 0.46
C MET A 84 -8.05 -0.43 -0.58
N MET A 85 -7.51 0.44 -1.44
CA MET A 85 -8.25 1.07 -2.54
C MET A 85 -8.77 0.08 -3.58
N LYS A 86 -8.21 -1.14 -3.66
CA LYS A 86 -8.67 -2.23 -4.55
C LYS A 86 -9.67 -3.17 -3.87
N GLY A 87 -10.11 -2.85 -2.65
CA GLY A 87 -11.19 -3.57 -1.97
C GLY A 87 -10.73 -4.61 -0.94
N GLY A 88 -9.50 -4.52 -0.44
CA GLY A 88 -9.13 -5.20 0.82
C GLY A 88 -9.17 -4.26 2.02
N GLU A 89 -8.93 -4.80 3.22
CA GLU A 89 -8.99 -4.07 4.51
C GLU A 89 -7.63 -3.99 5.20
#